data_AF-A0A0Q5YU30-F1
#
_entry.id   AF-A0A0Q5YU30-F1
#
_cell.length_a   1.000
_cell.length_b   1.000
_cell.length_c   1.000
_cell.angle_alpha   90.00
_cell.angle_beta   90.00
_cell.angle_gamma   90.00
#
_symmetry.space_group_name_H-M   'P 1'
#
loop_
_entity.id
_entity.type
_entity.pdbx_description
1 polymer ?
#
loop_
_entity_poly.entity_id
_entity_poly.type
_entity_poly.pdbx_seq_one_letter_code
_entity_poly.pdbx_strand_id
1 'polypeptide(L)'
;MRRPGSRAGDFLADCNYSLNIIINTAGTGEYRQLGHESVVGVQEAVLISSAEEVSCVYPCALRSLLIGLPRQSVSAMVRNPETMLCRPLPSSGALRLLLSYVQSTDKMSLDTPGLAPAFATHVQDLVALGIVATRDGKQLARGSGLRAARLAAINLDIGKSLGDSEFSIGALALRHGVTPRYIQRLFENDGTTFTHPSPSSDC
;
A
#
# COMPACT_ATOMS: atom_id res chain seq x y z
N MET A 1 -30.55 -14.09 12.89
CA MET A 1 -31.09 -13.17 11.87
C MET A 1 -29.89 -12.48 11.19
N ARG A 2 -29.43 -13.00 10.05
CA ARG A 2 -28.32 -12.42 9.26
C ARG A 2 -28.78 -11.05 8.76
N ARG A 3 -28.10 -9.97 9.11
CA ARG A 3 -28.35 -8.66 8.50
C ARG A 3 -27.41 -8.51 7.31
N PRO A 4 -27.89 -8.56 6.06
CA PRO A 4 -27.08 -8.18 4.92
C PRO A 4 -26.78 -6.68 5.03
N GLY A 5 -25.51 -6.34 5.25
CA GLY A 5 -25.06 -4.95 5.17
C GLY A 5 -24.66 -4.65 3.74
N SER A 6 -25.62 -4.24 2.91
CA SER A 6 -25.27 -3.58 1.64
C SER A 6 -24.84 -2.15 1.97
N ARG A 7 -23.56 -1.83 1.72
CA ARG A 7 -23.14 -0.42 1.63
C ARG A 7 -23.39 0.04 0.20
N ALA A 8 -24.60 0.55 -0.04
CA ALA A 8 -24.87 1.43 -1.18
C ALA A 8 -24.35 2.84 -0.84
N GLY A 9 -23.90 3.54 -1.87
CA GLY A 9 -22.95 4.66 -1.79
C GLY A 9 -23.40 5.89 -1.02
N ASP A 10 -22.41 6.59 -0.46
CA ASP A 10 -22.31 8.06 -0.47
C ASP A 10 -20.92 8.51 0.03
N PHE A 11 -19.88 8.00 -0.64
CA PHE A 11 -18.51 8.54 -0.53
C PHE A 11 -17.77 8.45 -1.87
N LEU A 12 -18.51 8.54 -2.98
CA LEU A 12 -18.06 8.24 -4.33
C LEU A 12 -18.18 9.46 -5.26
N ALA A 13 -17.35 10.48 -5.01
CA ALA A 13 -17.06 11.48 -6.04
C ALA A 13 -15.55 11.57 -6.36
N ASP A 14 -14.67 11.39 -5.36
CA ASP A 14 -13.23 11.58 -5.57
C ASP A 14 -12.38 10.28 -5.56
N CYS A 15 -12.97 9.12 -5.23
CA CYS A 15 -12.23 7.88 -4.92
C CYS A 15 -12.32 6.77 -5.99
N ASN A 16 -12.36 7.13 -7.27
CA ASN A 16 -12.85 6.22 -8.32
C ASN A 16 -12.03 4.92 -8.54
N TYR A 17 -10.81 4.74 -8.01
CA TYR A 17 -10.04 3.49 -8.21
C TYR A 17 -9.15 3.10 -7.01
N SER A 18 -9.69 3.11 -5.80
CA SER A 18 -8.98 2.67 -4.59
C SER A 18 -9.11 1.15 -4.37
N LEU A 19 -7.99 0.53 -3.99
CA LEU A 19 -8.00 -0.79 -3.34
C LEU A 19 -8.15 -0.56 -1.85
N ASN A 20 -9.00 -1.33 -1.17
CA ASN A 20 -9.11 -1.27 0.28
C ASN A 20 -8.64 -2.58 0.90
N ILE A 21 -7.85 -2.48 1.96
CA ILE A 21 -7.61 -3.61 2.85
C ILE A 21 -8.51 -3.47 4.08
N ILE A 22 -9.22 -4.55 4.39
CA ILE A 22 -10.02 -4.68 5.62
C ILE A 22 -9.29 -5.65 6.53
N ILE A 23 -9.00 -5.24 7.76
CA ILE A 23 -8.37 -6.09 8.79
C ILE A 23 -9.33 -6.21 9.96
N ASN A 24 -9.74 -7.44 10.30
CA ASN A 24 -10.66 -7.64 11.41
C ASN A 24 -9.88 -7.63 12.73
N THR A 25 -10.21 -6.72 13.63
CA THR A 25 -9.56 -6.59 14.96
C THR A 25 -10.35 -7.31 16.05
N ALA A 26 -11.62 -7.62 15.80
CA ALA A 26 -12.47 -8.48 16.62
C ALA A 26 -13.61 -9.04 15.77
N GLY A 27 -14.02 -10.28 16.03
CA GLY A 27 -15.08 -10.96 15.30
C GLY A 27 -14.63 -11.50 13.93
N THR A 28 -15.60 -12.03 13.19
CA THR A 28 -15.39 -12.66 11.88
C THR A 28 -16.34 -12.00 10.87
N GLY A 29 -15.87 -11.80 9.64
CA GLY A 29 -16.68 -11.34 8.52
C GLY A 29 -16.61 -12.30 7.34
N GLU A 30 -17.72 -12.46 6.63
CA GLU A 30 -17.79 -13.13 5.34
C GLU A 30 -17.84 -12.03 4.26
N TYR A 31 -16.95 -12.10 3.28
CA TYR A 31 -16.81 -11.12 2.20
C TYR A 31 -17.04 -11.82 0.86
N ARG A 32 -17.77 -11.16 -0.03
CA ARG A 32 -18.01 -11.60 -1.40
C ARG A 32 -17.81 -10.46 -2.39
N GLN A 33 -16.98 -10.69 -3.40
CA GLN A 33 -16.72 -9.75 -4.49
C GLN A 33 -16.14 -10.51 -5.69
N LEU A 34 -16.54 -10.14 -6.92
CA LEU A 34 -16.07 -10.75 -8.17
C LEU A 34 -16.17 -12.30 -8.21
N GLY A 35 -17.24 -12.86 -7.64
CA GLY A 35 -17.46 -14.31 -7.62
C GLY A 35 -16.57 -15.09 -6.64
N HIS A 36 -15.73 -14.40 -5.86
CA HIS A 36 -14.96 -14.97 -4.77
C HIS A 36 -15.67 -14.75 -3.43
N GLU A 37 -15.55 -15.71 -2.52
CA GLU A 37 -16.06 -15.66 -1.16
C GLU A 37 -14.95 -16.04 -0.18
N SER A 38 -14.82 -15.26 0.90
CA SER A 38 -13.87 -15.53 1.97
C SER A 38 -14.45 -15.25 3.33
N VAL A 39 -14.06 -16.08 4.30
CA VAL A 39 -14.27 -15.84 5.73
C VAL A 39 -12.97 -15.30 6.29
N VAL A 40 -13.04 -14.16 6.97
CA VAL A 40 -11.86 -13.46 7.51
C VAL A 40 -12.03 -13.33 9.02
N GLY A 41 -11.13 -13.98 9.76
CA GLY A 41 -11.11 -13.98 11.22
C GLY A 41 -10.30 -12.82 11.82
N VAL A 42 -10.10 -12.89 13.13
CA VAL A 42 -9.37 -11.88 13.89
C VAL A 42 -7.90 -11.82 13.46
N GLN A 43 -7.40 -10.60 13.25
CA GLN A 43 -6.09 -10.24 12.72
C GLN A 43 -5.80 -10.73 11.29
N GLU A 44 -6.79 -11.30 10.62
CA GLU A 44 -6.74 -11.58 9.20
C GLU A 44 -7.28 -10.39 8.42
N ALA A 45 -6.98 -10.38 7.13
CA ALA A 45 -7.38 -9.31 6.25
C ALA A 45 -7.96 -9.81 4.93
N VAL A 46 -8.62 -8.91 4.22
CA VAL A 46 -9.08 -9.13 2.84
C VAL A 46 -8.88 -7.86 2.03
N LEU A 47 -8.45 -8.03 0.79
CA LEU A 47 -8.38 -6.94 -0.17
C LEU A 47 -9.70 -6.86 -0.95
N ILE A 48 -10.27 -5.67 -1.08
CA ILE A 48 -11.46 -5.39 -1.88
C ILE A 48 -11.22 -4.19 -2.79
N SER A 49 -11.96 -4.11 -3.88
CA SER A 49 -11.97 -2.97 -4.80
C SER A 49 -13.16 -2.07 -4.49
N SER A 50 -12.97 -0.75 -4.49
CA SER A 50 -14.07 0.23 -4.45
C SER A 50 -14.84 0.31 -5.78
N ALA A 51 -14.23 -0.16 -6.88
CA ALA A 51 -14.83 -0.11 -8.21
C ALA A 51 -15.83 -1.25 -8.47
N GLU A 52 -15.93 -2.20 -7.55
CA GLU A 52 -16.74 -3.41 -7.67
C GLU A 52 -17.68 -3.52 -6.46
N GLU A 53 -18.89 -4.04 -6.68
CA GLU A 53 -19.80 -4.29 -5.55
C GLU A 53 -19.19 -5.31 -4.57
N VAL A 54 -19.31 -5.02 -3.28
CA VAL A 54 -18.87 -5.92 -2.20
C VAL A 54 -20.08 -6.28 -1.34
N SER A 55 -20.28 -7.58 -1.14
CA SER A 55 -21.25 -8.10 -0.18
C SER A 55 -20.52 -8.52 1.08
N CYS A 56 -20.99 -8.04 2.23
CA CYS A 56 -20.44 -8.40 3.54
C CYS A 56 -21.53 -8.98 4.44
N VAL A 57 -21.23 -10.11 5.07
CA VAL A 57 -22.07 -10.72 6.11
C VAL A 57 -21.25 -10.80 7.41
N TYR A 58 -21.85 -10.35 8.51
CA TYR A 58 -21.21 -10.35 9.82
C TYR A 58 -22.01 -11.27 10.76
N PRO A 59 -21.56 -12.52 10.99
CA PRO A 59 -22.27 -13.48 11.84
C PRO A 59 -22.33 -13.05 13.31
N CYS A 60 -21.36 -12.24 13.75
CA CYS A 60 -21.25 -11.70 15.10
C CYS A 60 -20.83 -10.22 15.04
N ALA A 61 -20.71 -9.58 16.21
CA ALA A 61 -20.17 -8.23 16.30
C ALA A 61 -18.75 -8.18 15.71
N LEU A 62 -18.55 -7.28 14.74
CA LEU A 62 -17.29 -7.10 14.04
C LEU A 62 -16.69 -5.73 14.38
N ARG A 63 -15.38 -5.70 14.61
CA ARG A 63 -14.60 -4.46 14.60
C ARG A 63 -13.47 -4.60 13.60
N SER A 64 -13.37 -3.70 12.64
CA SER A 64 -12.37 -3.76 11.57
C SER A 64 -11.68 -2.43 11.36
N LEU A 65 -10.44 -2.51 10.86
CA LEU A 65 -9.71 -1.40 10.29
C LEU A 65 -9.87 -1.46 8.76
N LEU A 66 -10.28 -0.35 8.15
CA LEU A 66 -10.37 -0.18 6.70
C LEU A 66 -9.32 0.85 6.28
N ILE A 67 -8.49 0.50 5.30
CA ILE A 67 -7.50 1.42 4.73
C ILE A 67 -7.68 1.46 3.22
N GLY A 68 -7.98 2.65 2.69
CA GLY A 68 -8.01 2.92 1.26
C GLY A 68 -6.62 3.25 0.73
N LEU A 69 -6.25 2.64 -0.40
CA LEU A 69 -4.94 2.75 -1.01
C LEU A 69 -5.10 3.08 -2.50
N PRO A 70 -4.30 4.00 -3.04
CA PRO A 70 -4.21 4.17 -4.49
C PRO A 70 -3.74 2.85 -5.10
N ARG A 71 -4.49 2.36 -6.09
CA ARG A 71 -4.15 1.14 -6.82
C ARG A 71 -2.70 1.16 -7.33
N GLN A 72 -2.26 2.29 -7.88
CA GLN A 72 -0.91 2.45 -8.43
C GLN A 72 0.20 2.19 -7.39
N SER A 73 0.00 2.60 -6.14
CA SER A 73 0.96 2.39 -5.06
C SER A 73 1.15 0.91 -4.75
N VAL A 74 0.07 0.13 -4.72
CA VAL A 74 0.14 -1.32 -4.49
C VAL A 74 0.71 -2.04 -5.72
N SER A 75 0.26 -1.65 -6.91
CA SER A 75 0.73 -2.24 -8.18
C SER A 75 2.21 -2.00 -8.45
N ALA A 76 2.83 -0.96 -7.86
CA ALA A 76 4.27 -0.74 -7.93
C ALA A 76 5.07 -1.88 -7.27
N MET A 77 4.47 -2.58 -6.30
CA MET A 77 5.14 -3.54 -5.42
C MET A 77 4.67 -4.97 -5.65
N VAL A 78 3.39 -5.14 -5.97
CA VAL A 78 2.72 -6.42 -6.23
C VAL A 78 2.24 -6.43 -7.68
N ARG A 79 2.56 -7.47 -8.45
CA ARG A 79 2.01 -7.67 -9.79
C ARG A 79 0.53 -8.02 -9.66
N ASN A 80 -0.32 -7.36 -10.43
CA ASN A 80 -1.77 -7.64 -10.51
C ASN A 80 -2.42 -7.88 -9.13
N PRO A 81 -2.36 -6.92 -8.18
CA PRO A 81 -2.92 -7.08 -6.84
C PRO A 81 -4.40 -7.48 -6.82
N GLU A 82 -5.13 -7.28 -7.91
CA GLU A 82 -6.55 -7.61 -8.03
C GLU A 82 -6.82 -9.11 -8.05
N THR A 83 -5.82 -9.91 -8.40
CA THR A 83 -5.90 -11.37 -8.30
C THR A 83 -6.07 -11.85 -6.85
N MET A 84 -5.74 -10.98 -5.88
CA MET A 84 -5.91 -11.21 -4.44
C MET A 84 -7.24 -10.68 -3.89
N LEU A 85 -8.10 -10.08 -4.74
CA LEU A 85 -9.39 -9.57 -4.28
C LEU A 85 -10.25 -10.69 -3.70
N CYS A 86 -10.87 -10.36 -2.57
CA CYS A 86 -11.75 -11.24 -1.81
C CYS A 86 -11.11 -12.58 -1.40
N ARG A 87 -9.78 -12.68 -1.38
CA ARG A 87 -9.04 -13.81 -0.82
C ARG A 87 -8.55 -13.46 0.59
N PRO A 88 -8.56 -14.43 1.51
CA PRO A 88 -8.10 -14.18 2.87
C PRO A 88 -6.58 -13.98 2.87
N LEU A 89 -6.14 -12.88 3.48
CA LEU A 89 -4.77 -12.63 3.87
C LEU A 89 -4.62 -13.08 5.33
N PRO A 90 -3.89 -14.17 5.61
CA PRO A 90 -3.73 -14.69 6.95
C PRO A 90 -2.98 -13.69 7.82
N SER A 91 -3.19 -13.80 9.14
CA SER A 91 -2.44 -13.02 10.12
C SER A 91 -0.93 -13.19 9.89
N SER A 92 -0.23 -12.06 9.84
CA SER A 92 1.21 -12.00 9.60
C SER A 92 1.85 -10.95 10.48
N GLY A 93 3.19 -10.99 10.59
CA GLY A 93 3.94 -9.92 11.26
C GLY A 93 3.67 -8.55 10.63
N ALA A 94 3.54 -8.49 9.30
CA ALA A 94 3.26 -7.26 8.56
C ALA A 94 1.87 -6.67 8.89
N LEU A 95 0.82 -7.50 8.93
CA LEU A 95 -0.54 -7.03 9.26
C LEU A 95 -0.65 -6.59 10.72
N ARG A 96 0.00 -7.29 11.66
CA ARG A 96 0.03 -6.88 13.07
C ARG A 96 0.79 -5.57 13.28
N LEU A 97 1.89 -5.38 12.55
CA LEU A 97 2.64 -4.12 12.56
C LEU A 97 1.81 -2.99 11.96
N LEU A 98 1.12 -3.23 10.84
CA LEU A 98 0.21 -2.27 10.23
C LEU A 98 -0.90 -1.82 11.19
N LEU A 99 -1.56 -2.77 11.86
CA LEU A 99 -2.56 -2.46 12.89
C LEU A 99 -1.99 -1.58 13.99
N SER A 100 -0.83 -1.95 14.53
CA SER A 100 -0.18 -1.19 15.62
C SER A 100 0.23 0.21 15.17
N TYR A 101 0.70 0.33 13.93
CA TYR A 101 1.17 1.57 13.33
C TYR A 101 0.02 2.53 13.02
N VAL A 102 -1.12 2.03 12.56
CA VAL A 102 -2.32 2.87 12.36
C VAL A 102 -2.95 3.25 13.70
N GLN A 103 -2.97 2.35 14.68
CA GLN A 103 -3.50 2.68 16.01
C GLN A 103 -2.65 3.71 16.76
N SER A 104 -1.35 3.84 16.45
CA SER A 104 -0.51 4.85 17.11
C SER A 104 -0.82 6.28 16.64
N THR A 105 -1.48 6.47 15.49
CA THR A 105 -1.89 7.82 15.04
C THR A 105 -2.97 8.43 15.90
N ASP A 106 -3.75 7.63 16.62
CA ASP A 106 -4.74 8.15 17.59
C ASP A 106 -4.08 9.02 18.68
N LYS A 107 -2.76 8.86 18.86
CA LYS A 107 -1.95 9.55 19.88
C LYS A 107 -0.90 10.48 19.28
N MET A 108 -0.84 10.62 17.95
CA MET A 108 0.23 11.34 17.26
C MET A 108 -0.34 12.29 16.20
N SER A 109 0.11 13.55 16.22
CA SER A 109 -0.15 14.48 15.12
C SER A 109 0.78 14.20 13.94
N LEU A 110 0.22 14.22 12.73
CA LEU A 110 0.96 14.09 11.47
C LEU A 110 1.31 15.45 10.83
N ASP A 111 1.17 16.55 11.58
CA ASP A 111 1.31 17.93 11.07
C ASP A 111 2.77 18.31 10.80
N THR A 112 3.72 17.48 11.22
CA THR A 112 5.13 17.68 10.89
C THR A 112 5.34 17.51 9.38
N PRO A 113 5.95 18.49 8.68
CA PRO A 113 6.22 18.38 7.26
C PRO A 113 6.96 17.09 6.90
N GLY A 114 6.42 16.35 5.94
CA GLY A 114 6.99 15.06 5.50
C GLY A 114 6.59 13.84 6.33
N LEU A 115 5.99 14.01 7.51
CA LEU A 115 5.55 12.89 8.36
C LEU A 115 4.33 12.18 7.78
N ALA A 116 3.31 12.90 7.32
CA ALA A 116 2.13 12.30 6.69
C ALA A 116 2.46 11.48 5.41
N PRO A 117 3.29 11.98 4.48
CA PRO A 117 3.76 11.17 3.35
C PRO A 117 4.56 9.93 3.79
N ALA A 118 5.49 10.07 4.74
CA ALA A 118 6.25 8.94 5.29
C ALA A 118 5.35 7.88 5.93
N PHE A 119 4.32 8.33 6.64
CA PHE A 119 3.32 7.46 7.24
C PHE A 119 2.54 6.68 6.17
N ALA A 120 2.01 7.36 5.15
CA ALA A 120 1.26 6.74 4.06
C ALA A 120 2.12 5.69 3.32
N THR A 121 3.38 6.01 3.07
CA THR A 121 4.33 5.11 2.42
C THR A 121 4.64 3.87 3.26
N HIS A 122 4.76 4.02 4.59
CA HIS A 122 4.95 2.86 5.47
C HIS A 122 3.70 1.98 5.54
N VAL A 123 2.51 2.59 5.54
CA VAL A 123 1.24 1.85 5.45
C VAL A 123 1.19 1.04 4.15
N GLN A 124 1.51 1.65 3.01
CA GLN A 124 1.56 0.96 1.71
C GLN A 124 2.56 -0.21 1.71
N ASP A 125 3.73 -0.04 2.32
CA ASP A 125 4.72 -1.10 2.49
C ASP A 125 4.19 -2.30 3.25
N LEU A 126 3.59 -2.04 4.41
CA LEU A 126 3.10 -3.10 5.28
C LEU A 126 1.93 -3.85 4.64
N VAL A 127 1.09 -3.16 3.87
CA VAL A 127 0.03 -3.81 3.08
C VAL A 127 0.63 -4.71 2.00
N ALA A 128 1.60 -4.22 1.22
CA ALA A 128 2.26 -5.02 0.20
C ALA A 128 2.96 -6.26 0.79
N LEU A 129 3.61 -6.10 1.95
CA LEU A 129 4.20 -7.21 2.70
C LEU A 129 3.14 -8.22 3.17
N GLY A 130 1.99 -7.74 3.66
CA GLY A 130 0.86 -8.59 4.04
C GLY A 130 0.34 -9.43 2.88
N ILE A 131 0.25 -8.84 1.68
CA ILE A 131 -0.15 -9.54 0.45
C ILE A 131 0.90 -10.60 0.08
N VAL A 132 2.17 -10.20 -0.01
CA VAL A 132 3.28 -11.08 -0.45
C VAL A 132 3.65 -12.15 0.60
N ALA A 133 3.20 -12.03 1.85
CA ALA A 133 3.38 -13.09 2.85
C ALA A 133 2.67 -14.40 2.49
N THR A 134 1.60 -14.33 1.67
CA THR A 134 0.83 -15.49 1.21
C THR A 134 1.53 -16.26 0.11
N ARG A 135 1.23 -17.57 -0.05
CA ARG A 135 1.82 -18.39 -1.13
C ARG A 135 1.49 -17.82 -2.52
N ASP A 136 0.27 -17.34 -2.70
CA ASP A 136 -0.19 -16.72 -3.94
C ASP A 136 0.47 -15.35 -4.13
N GLY A 137 0.53 -14.53 -3.08
CA GLY A 137 1.20 -13.23 -3.12
C GLY A 137 2.71 -13.28 -3.35
N LYS A 138 3.41 -14.35 -2.92
CA LYS A 138 4.83 -14.55 -3.24
C LYS A 138 5.08 -14.64 -4.74
N GLN A 139 4.18 -15.28 -5.48
CA GLN A 139 4.27 -15.39 -6.95
C GLN A 139 4.00 -14.05 -7.63
N LEU A 140 3.21 -13.19 -6.99
CA LEU A 140 2.89 -11.85 -7.45
C LEU A 140 4.00 -10.83 -7.13
N ALA A 141 5.03 -11.17 -6.36
CA ALA A 141 6.11 -10.24 -6.09
C ALA A 141 6.87 -9.85 -7.38
N ARG A 142 7.25 -8.58 -7.52
CA ARG A 142 8.01 -8.10 -8.69
C ARG A 142 9.48 -8.55 -8.75
N GLY A 143 9.95 -9.35 -7.78
CA GLY A 143 11.34 -9.85 -7.68
C GLY A 143 12.14 -9.14 -6.58
N SER A 144 13.08 -9.87 -5.96
CA SER A 144 14.06 -9.39 -4.95
C SER A 144 13.50 -8.48 -3.82
N GLY A 145 12.32 -8.81 -3.30
CA GLY A 145 11.79 -8.19 -2.08
C GLY A 145 11.35 -6.73 -2.23
N LEU A 146 10.79 -6.19 -1.14
CA LEU A 146 10.17 -4.87 -1.06
C LEU A 146 11.07 -3.73 -1.57
N ARG A 147 12.36 -3.85 -1.28
CA ARG A 147 13.38 -2.84 -1.57
C ARG A 147 13.69 -2.76 -3.07
N ALA A 148 13.90 -3.90 -3.74
CA ALA A 148 14.15 -3.92 -5.17
C ALA A 148 12.90 -3.50 -5.97
N ALA A 149 11.70 -3.89 -5.51
CA ALA A 149 10.45 -3.41 -6.07
C ALA A 149 10.29 -1.89 -5.93
N ARG A 150 10.68 -1.34 -4.78
CA ARG A 150 10.66 0.11 -4.54
C ARG A 150 11.69 0.85 -5.39
N LEU A 151 12.89 0.29 -5.55
CA LEU A 151 13.90 0.86 -6.44
C LEU A 151 13.43 0.84 -7.90
N ALA A 152 12.82 -0.26 -8.35
CA ALA A 152 12.25 -0.36 -9.69
C ALA A 152 11.12 0.67 -9.93
N ALA A 153 10.26 0.90 -8.93
CA ALA A 153 9.21 1.90 -9.00
C ALA A 153 9.76 3.33 -9.09
N ILE A 154 10.80 3.65 -8.29
CA ILE A 154 11.48 4.94 -8.33
C ILE A 154 12.20 5.12 -9.67
N ASN A 155 12.91 4.11 -10.18
CA ASN A 155 13.59 4.17 -11.48
C ASN A 155 12.63 4.39 -12.65
N LEU A 156 11.45 3.73 -12.62
CA LEU A 156 10.41 3.96 -13.61
C LEU A 156 9.90 5.41 -13.57
N ASP A 157 9.81 5.98 -12.36
CA ASP A 157 9.34 7.34 -12.18
C ASP A 157 10.36 8.38 -12.65
N ILE A 158 11.64 8.16 -12.32
CA ILE A 158 12.77 8.92 -12.87
C ILE A 158 12.69 8.89 -14.39
N GLY A 159 12.57 7.71 -15.01
CA GLY A 159 12.48 7.56 -16.46
C GLY A 159 11.36 8.38 -17.12
N LYS A 160 10.22 8.55 -16.43
CA LYS A 160 9.09 9.36 -16.91
C LYS A 160 9.27 10.86 -16.72
N SER A 161 10.13 11.25 -15.77
CA SER A 161 10.37 12.64 -15.39
C SER A 161 11.71 13.20 -15.90
N LEU A 162 12.48 12.44 -16.69
CA LEU A 162 13.78 12.86 -17.26
C LEU A 162 13.71 14.06 -18.23
N GLY A 163 12.51 14.52 -18.62
CA GLY A 163 12.30 15.72 -19.44
C GLY A 163 11.80 16.94 -18.68
N ASP A 164 11.64 16.83 -17.36
CA ASP A 164 10.99 17.86 -16.54
C ASP A 164 12.05 18.73 -15.84
N SER A 165 12.03 20.04 -16.04
CA SER A 165 13.06 20.95 -15.51
C SER A 165 13.08 21.07 -13.98
N GLU A 166 12.02 20.61 -13.31
CA GLU A 166 11.90 20.61 -11.84
C GLU A 166 12.26 19.27 -11.19
N PHE A 167 12.84 18.33 -11.95
CA PHE A 167 13.23 17.04 -11.40
C PHE A 167 14.31 17.18 -10.32
N SER A 168 13.94 16.89 -9.07
CA SER A 168 14.85 16.87 -7.92
C SER A 168 14.60 15.65 -7.04
N ILE A 169 15.63 15.21 -6.31
CA ILE A 169 15.50 14.15 -5.30
C ILE A 169 14.44 14.54 -4.25
N GLY A 170 14.31 15.83 -3.93
CA GLY A 170 13.27 16.34 -3.03
C GLY A 170 11.86 16.12 -3.57
N ALA A 171 11.61 16.49 -4.83
CA ALA A 171 10.34 16.27 -5.51
C ALA A 171 10.03 14.77 -5.66
N LEU A 172 11.02 13.96 -6.01
CA LEU A 172 10.91 12.50 -6.10
C LEU A 172 10.58 11.88 -4.73
N ALA A 173 11.25 12.34 -3.68
CA ALA A 173 11.01 11.90 -2.30
C ALA A 173 9.59 12.24 -1.84
N LEU A 174 9.13 13.45 -2.13
CA LEU A 174 7.76 13.87 -1.86
C LEU A 174 6.73 13.01 -2.61
N ARG A 175 6.95 12.75 -3.90
CA ARG A 175 6.05 11.93 -4.74
C ARG A 175 5.96 10.47 -4.27
N HIS A 176 7.06 9.93 -3.75
CA HIS A 176 7.10 8.57 -3.20
C HIS A 176 6.85 8.52 -1.68
N GLY A 177 6.56 9.67 -1.04
CA GLY A 177 6.34 9.79 0.40
C GLY A 177 7.49 9.24 1.24
N VAL A 178 8.72 9.42 0.79
CA VAL A 178 9.93 9.02 1.51
C VAL A 178 10.79 10.26 1.79
N THR A 179 11.83 10.10 2.60
CA THR A 179 12.81 11.17 2.74
C THR A 179 13.81 11.15 1.58
N PRO A 180 14.38 12.29 1.19
CA PRO A 180 15.50 12.34 0.25
C PRO A 180 16.64 11.39 0.65
N ARG A 181 16.92 11.33 1.96
CA ARG A 181 17.91 10.43 2.56
C ARG A 181 17.57 8.95 2.38
N TYR A 182 16.29 8.59 2.39
CA TYR A 182 15.85 7.22 2.13
C TYR A 182 16.06 6.85 0.65
N ILE A 183 15.76 7.76 -0.29
CA ILE A 183 16.04 7.57 -1.71
C ILE A 183 17.54 7.42 -1.94
N GLN A 184 18.35 8.33 -1.40
CA GLN A 184 19.81 8.26 -1.49
C GLN A 184 20.34 6.92 -0.98
N ARG A 185 19.94 6.50 0.23
CA ARG A 185 20.28 5.17 0.77
C ARG A 185 19.75 4.01 -0.07
N LEU A 186 18.66 4.20 -0.80
CA LEU A 186 18.10 3.18 -1.69
C LEU A 186 19.06 2.93 -2.86
N PHE A 187 19.58 4.00 -3.46
CA PHE A 187 20.53 3.99 -4.58
C PHE A 187 21.99 3.68 -4.16
N GLU A 188 22.45 4.16 -3.00
CA GLU A 188 23.80 3.92 -2.47
C GLU A 188 24.10 2.43 -2.29
N ASN A 189 23.14 1.64 -1.81
CA ASN A 189 23.33 0.19 -1.63
C ASN A 189 23.13 -0.62 -2.93
N ASP A 190 22.65 0.01 -4.01
CA ASP A 190 22.47 -0.65 -5.32
C ASP A 190 23.62 -0.33 -6.30
N GLY A 191 24.66 0.36 -5.82
CA GLY A 191 25.90 0.61 -6.58
C GLY A 191 25.76 1.64 -7.71
N THR A 192 24.67 2.41 -7.78
CA THR A 192 24.52 3.51 -8.75
C THR A 192 24.65 4.83 -8.01
N THR A 193 25.89 5.32 -7.92
CA THR A 193 26.17 6.66 -7.40
C THR A 193 25.57 7.68 -8.35
N PHE A 194 24.73 8.58 -7.83
CA PHE A 194 24.27 9.78 -8.52
C PHE A 194 25.48 10.72 -8.67
N THR A 195 26.28 10.54 -9.71
CA THR A 195 27.40 11.44 -9.98
C THR A 195 26.83 12.74 -10.53
N HIS A 196 26.78 13.76 -9.69
CA HIS A 196 26.48 15.13 -10.10
C HIS A 196 27.50 15.56 -11.17
N PRO A 197 27.09 16.16 -12.30
CA PRO A 197 28.05 16.77 -13.20
C PRO A 197 28.64 17.99 -12.47
N SER A 198 29.91 17.90 -12.11
CA SER A 198 30.71 19.07 -11.74
C SER A 198 30.93 19.92 -13.00
N PRO A 199 30.86 21.25 -12.91
CA PRO A 199 31.19 22.10 -14.05
C PRO A 199 32.69 22.04 -14.27
N SER A 200 33.12 21.51 -15.41
CA SER A 200 34.48 21.68 -15.88
C SER A 200 34.62 23.09 -16.43
N SER A 201 35.19 23.97 -15.63
CA SER A 201 35.74 25.25 -16.03
C SER A 201 37.01 25.04 -16.88
N ASP A 202 37.18 25.94 -17.84
CA ASP A 202 38.26 26.13 -18.82
C ASP A 202 39.69 25.75 -18.41
N CYS A 203 40.42 25.11 -19.33
CA CYS A 203 41.59 25.66 -20.04
C CYS A 203 42.10 24.67 -21.11
#